data_AF-A0A968A6H0-F1
#
_entry.id   AF-A0A968A6H0-F1
#
_cell.length_a   1.000
_cell.length_b   1.000
_cell.length_c   1.000
_cell.angle_alpha   90.00
_cell.angle_beta   90.00
_cell.angle_gamma   90.00
#
_symmetry.space_group_name_H-M   'P 1'
#
loop_
_entity.id
_entity.type
_entity.pdbx_description
1 polymer ?
#
loop_
_entity_poly.entity_id
_entity_poly.type
_entity_poly.pdbx_seq_one_letter_code
_entity_poly.pdbx_strand_id
1 'polypeptide(L)'
;EPLDVVQAKSVDLYVPAEAEFVLEGTVYFKRKQAEGPFVDLTETQDVIRQEPVFEVKTITHRRDAIWQALLPGGLEHKLLMGMPREPTIFNSVNQVVRCLDVNVSPGGSSWLHAIVQIEKQDPEDGMRAIQAAFEGHSSCKHVFVVDK
;
A
#
# COMPACT_ATOMS: atom_id res chain seq x y z
N GLU A 1 -19.75 10.64 -1.87
CA GLU A 1 -19.90 11.90 -1.11
C GLU A 1 -18.52 12.31 -0.59
N PRO A 2 -18.27 13.59 -0.30
CA PRO A 2 -17.02 14.01 0.35
C PRO A 2 -16.85 13.31 1.70
N LEU A 3 -15.59 13.09 2.12
CA LEU A 3 -15.28 12.56 3.44
C LEU A 3 -15.49 13.65 4.50
N ASP A 4 -16.29 13.37 5.53
CA ASP A 4 -16.50 14.29 6.66
C ASP A 4 -15.27 14.35 7.57
N VAL A 5 -14.86 15.58 7.91
CA VAL A 5 -13.66 15.85 8.71
C VAL A 5 -13.94 16.86 9.83
N VAL A 6 -13.17 16.79 10.91
CA VAL A 6 -13.24 17.69 12.07
C VAL A 6 -11.84 18.18 12.45
N GLN A 7 -11.74 19.39 13.00
CA GLN A 7 -10.46 19.91 13.50
C GLN A 7 -10.02 19.13 14.75
N ALA A 8 -8.75 18.70 14.74
CA ALA A 8 -8.08 18.07 15.88
C ALA A 8 -8.02 19.02 17.10
N LYS A 9 -7.87 18.46 18.30
CA LYS A 9 -7.93 19.22 19.57
C LYS A 9 -6.63 19.93 19.93
N SER A 10 -5.49 19.39 19.50
CA SER A 10 -4.18 19.73 20.04
C SER A 10 -3.11 20.03 18.99
N VAL A 11 -3.44 19.80 17.71
CA VAL A 11 -2.65 20.08 16.50
C VAL A 11 -3.53 20.73 15.44
N ASP A 12 -2.95 21.55 14.56
CA ASP A 12 -3.69 22.26 13.50
C ASP A 12 -3.87 21.38 12.25
N LEU A 13 -4.64 20.31 12.39
CA LEU A 13 -4.94 19.34 11.33
C LEU A 13 -6.41 18.93 11.35
N TYR A 14 -6.92 18.49 10.20
CA TYR A 14 -8.23 17.86 10.08
C TYR A 14 -8.10 16.34 10.13
N VAL A 15 -9.02 15.67 10.81
CA VAL A 15 -9.09 14.21 10.94
C VAL A 15 -10.49 13.71 10.53
N PRO A 16 -10.65 12.46 10.08
CA PRO A 16 -11.97 11.91 9.76
C PRO A 16 -12.91 12.02 10.97
N ALA A 17 -14.08 12.64 10.78
CA ALA A 17 -15.00 12.94 11.88
C ALA A 17 -15.54 11.67 12.56
N GLU A 18 -15.64 10.59 11.80
CA GLU A 18 -16.23 9.32 12.21
C GLU A 18 -15.18 8.26 12.61
N ALA A 19 -13.92 8.65 12.83
CA ALA A 19 -12.88 7.74 13.28
C ALA A 19 -13.15 7.16 14.68
N GLU A 20 -12.80 5.89 14.90
CA GLU A 20 -12.92 5.22 16.20
C GLU A 20 -11.92 5.80 17.23
N PHE A 21 -10.67 6.00 16.81
CA PHE A 21 -9.59 6.60 17.58
C PHE A 21 -8.81 7.61 16.73
N VAL A 22 -8.36 8.69 17.36
CA VAL A 22 -7.41 9.65 16.81
C VAL A 22 -6.32 9.90 17.84
N LEU A 23 -5.06 9.70 17.45
CA LEU A 23 -3.88 10.00 18.26
C LEU A 23 -3.22 11.25 17.69
N GLU A 24 -3.26 12.33 18.45
CA GLU A 24 -2.69 13.62 18.08
C GLU A 24 -1.36 13.84 18.81
N GLY A 25 -0.36 14.40 18.13
CA GLY A 25 0.96 14.54 18.72
C GLY A 25 2.00 15.15 17.78
N THR A 26 3.28 14.95 18.09
CA THR A 26 4.40 15.46 17.30
C THR A 26 5.44 14.37 17.05
N VAL A 27 5.90 14.25 15.81
CA VAL A 27 7.03 13.38 15.44
C VAL A 27 8.34 14.15 15.57
N TYR A 28 9.27 13.65 16.36
CA TYR A 28 10.58 14.27 16.57
C TYR A 28 11.67 13.56 15.76
N PHE A 29 11.97 14.04 14.55
CA PHE A 29 12.95 13.40 13.64
C PHE A 29 14.36 13.17 14.23
N LYS A 30 14.79 14.01 15.18
CA LYS A 30 16.11 13.90 15.84
C LYS A 30 16.08 13.00 17.08
N ARG A 31 14.90 12.74 17.66
CA ARG A 31 14.75 11.83 18.80
C ARG A 31 14.41 10.46 18.23
N LYS A 32 15.36 9.54 18.30
CA LYS A 32 15.22 8.20 17.73
C LYS A 32 15.27 7.15 18.83
N GLN A 33 14.58 6.04 18.58
CA GLN A 33 14.59 4.86 19.43
C GLN A 33 14.75 3.61 18.58
N ALA A 34 15.17 2.51 19.21
CA ALA A 34 15.18 1.21 18.57
C ALA A 34 13.73 0.76 18.28
N GLU A 35 13.44 0.50 17.01
CA GLU A 35 12.16 -0.02 16.50
C GLU A 35 12.41 -1.39 15.85
N GLY A 36 11.46 -2.31 15.99
CA GLY A 36 11.58 -3.71 15.53
C GLY A 36 12.17 -4.68 16.58
N PRO A 37 12.44 -5.94 16.19
CA PRO A 37 12.16 -6.50 14.87
C PRO A 37 10.65 -6.61 14.63
N PHE A 38 10.23 -6.57 13.37
CA PHE A 38 8.82 -6.63 12.98
C PHE A 38 8.64 -7.51 11.74
N VAL A 39 7.48 -8.14 11.58
CA VAL A 39 7.20 -8.98 10.42
C VAL A 39 6.76 -8.10 9.26
N ASP A 40 7.50 -8.17 8.15
CA ASP A 40 7.18 -7.44 6.93
C ASP A 40 6.10 -8.17 6.09
N LEU A 41 5.61 -7.50 5.04
CA LEU A 41 4.65 -8.02 4.08
C LEU A 41 5.08 -9.36 3.46
N THR A 42 6.38 -9.56 3.25
CA THR A 42 6.97 -10.80 2.74
C THR A 42 7.10 -11.90 3.78
N GLU A 43 6.51 -11.71 4.96
CA GLU A 43 6.55 -12.61 6.13
C GLU A 43 7.98 -12.82 6.70
N THR A 44 8.92 -11.99 6.28
CA THR A 44 10.29 -11.97 6.81
C THR A 44 10.40 -11.01 7.98
N GLN A 45 11.29 -11.28 8.92
CA GLN A 45 11.58 -10.35 10.00
C GLN A 45 12.47 -9.21 9.48
N ASP A 46 12.02 -7.97 9.63
CA ASP A 46 12.84 -6.78 9.44
C ASP A 46 13.75 -6.56 10.66
N VAL A 47 14.87 -5.88 10.41
CA VAL A 47 15.91 -5.62 11.40
C VAL A 47 15.56 -4.44 12.31
N ILE A 48 16.22 -4.38 13.46
CA ILE A 48 16.09 -3.23 14.35
C ILE A 48 16.74 -2.00 13.72
N ARG A 49 16.01 -0.88 13.66
CA ARG A 49 16.52 0.43 13.19
C ARG A 49 16.25 1.54 14.19
N GLN A 50 16.95 2.65 14.03
CA GLN A 50 16.73 3.87 14.83
C GLN A 50 15.71 4.77 14.13
N GLU A 51 14.45 4.70 14.58
CA GLU A 51 13.33 5.40 13.96
C GLU A 51 12.86 6.61 14.79
N PRO A 52 12.26 7.65 14.16
CA PRO A 52 11.72 8.81 14.85
C PRO A 52 10.64 8.45 15.88
N VAL A 53 10.65 9.15 17.02
CA VAL A 53 9.62 9.00 18.05
C VAL A 53 8.42 9.91 17.76
N PHE A 54 7.22 9.32 17.81
CA PHE A 54 5.95 10.04 17.88
C PHE A 54 5.55 10.23 19.34
N GLU A 55 5.47 11.47 19.80
CA GLU A 55 5.00 11.81 21.16
C GLU A 55 3.52 12.20 21.11
N VAL A 56 2.68 11.36 21.72
CA VAL A 56 1.23 11.57 21.78
C VAL A 56 0.90 12.64 22.82
N LYS A 57 0.12 13.65 22.40
CA LYS A 57 -0.36 14.75 23.24
C LYS A 57 -1.83 14.60 23.61
N THR A 58 -2.66 14.07 22.71
CA THR A 58 -4.09 13.92 22.94
C THR A 58 -4.60 12.67 22.23
N ILE A 59 -5.45 11.91 22.90
CA ILE A 59 -6.17 10.79 22.31
C ILE A 59 -7.65 11.12 22.40
N THR A 60 -8.33 11.14 21.26
CA THR A 60 -9.79 11.26 21.19
C THR A 60 -10.37 9.98 20.61
N HIS A 61 -11.54 9.56 21.10
CA HIS A 61 -12.20 8.35 20.64
C HIS A 61 -13.71 8.43 20.84
N ARG A 62 -14.45 7.55 20.14
CA ARG A 62 -15.88 7.35 20.36
C ARG A 62 -16.14 6.72 21.73
N ARG A 63 -17.34 6.90 22.30
CA ARG A 63 -17.67 6.36 23.63
C ARG A 63 -17.44 4.84 23.73
N ASP A 64 -17.87 4.10 22.71
CA ASP A 64 -17.76 2.64 22.62
C ASP A 64 -16.81 2.25 21.49
N ALA A 65 -15.62 2.86 21.48
CA ALA A 65 -14.70 2.78 20.35
C ALA A 65 -14.17 1.35 20.09
N ILE A 66 -14.01 1.02 18.81
CA ILE A 66 -13.44 -0.24 18.34
C ILE A 66 -11.98 -0.03 17.93
N TRP A 67 -11.08 -0.83 18.50
CA TRP A 67 -9.69 -0.85 18.09
C TRP A 67 -9.50 -1.78 16.89
N GLN A 68 -9.39 -1.20 15.69
CA GLN A 68 -9.05 -1.96 14.48
C GLN A 68 -7.53 -2.14 14.40
N ALA A 69 -7.08 -3.38 14.28
CA ALA A 69 -5.70 -3.73 13.97
C ALA A 69 -5.68 -4.81 12.90
N LEU A 70 -4.71 -4.73 11.99
CA LEU A 70 -4.44 -5.76 11.00
C LEU A 70 -3.25 -6.62 11.44
N LEU A 71 -3.23 -7.87 11.00
CA LEU A 71 -2.10 -8.77 11.23
C LEU A 71 -1.02 -8.53 10.16
N PRO A 72 0.22 -8.16 10.54
CA PRO A 72 1.34 -8.06 9.60
C PRO A 72 1.58 -9.37 8.85
N GLY A 73 1.94 -9.30 7.57
CA GLY A 73 1.96 -10.45 6.66
C GLY A 73 0.62 -11.15 6.38
N GLY A 74 -0.47 -10.77 7.07
CA GLY A 74 -1.80 -11.36 6.89
C GLY A 74 -2.47 -10.97 5.56
N LEU A 75 -3.58 -11.62 5.23
CA LEU A 75 -4.28 -11.39 3.97
C LEU A 75 -4.82 -9.96 3.84
N GLU A 76 -5.35 -9.37 4.91
CA GLU A 76 -5.84 -7.99 4.89
C GLU A 76 -4.71 -7.00 4.55
N HIS A 77 -3.54 -7.14 5.18
CA HIS A 77 -2.36 -6.35 4.88
C HIS A 77 -1.93 -6.48 3.41
N LYS A 78 -1.87 -7.73 2.92
CA LYS A 78 -1.50 -8.06 1.54
C LYS A 78 -2.46 -7.49 0.51
N LEU A 79 -3.76 -7.59 0.76
CA LEU A 79 -4.78 -7.05 -0.14
C LEU A 79 -4.74 -5.53 -0.18
N LEU A 80 -4.69 -4.87 0.99
CA LEU A 80 -4.69 -3.41 1.08
C LEU A 80 -3.41 -2.76 0.52
N MET A 81 -2.28 -3.47 0.53
CA MET A 81 -1.06 -2.99 -0.13
C MET A 81 -1.02 -3.32 -1.62
N GLY A 82 -1.31 -4.57 -1.99
CA GLY A 82 -1.12 -5.08 -3.35
C GLY A 82 -2.16 -4.61 -4.35
N MET A 83 -3.45 -4.74 -4.01
CA MET A 83 -4.55 -4.44 -4.94
C MET A 83 -4.50 -3.01 -5.48
N PRO A 84 -4.19 -1.95 -4.68
CA PRO A 84 -4.08 -0.60 -5.22
C PRO A 84 -2.99 -0.41 -6.29
N ARG A 85 -2.07 -1.37 -6.48
CA ARG A 85 -1.07 -1.35 -7.57
C ARG A 85 -1.58 -1.95 -8.88
N GLU A 86 -2.58 -2.81 -8.84
CA GLU A 86 -3.23 -3.36 -10.05
C GLU A 86 -3.72 -2.25 -10.99
N PRO A 87 -4.47 -1.21 -10.56
CA PRO A 87 -4.90 -0.14 -11.45
C PRO A 87 -3.76 0.76 -11.93
N THR A 88 -2.66 0.91 -11.18
CA THR A 88 -1.51 1.71 -11.65
C THR A 88 -0.74 0.98 -12.75
N ILE A 89 -0.57 -0.34 -12.61
CA ILE A 89 -0.04 -1.20 -13.66
C ILE A 89 -0.96 -1.20 -14.88
N PHE A 90 -2.28 -1.41 -14.68
CA PHE A 90 -3.27 -1.42 -15.76
C PHE A 90 -3.20 -0.13 -16.57
N ASN A 91 -3.25 1.04 -15.90
CA ASN A 91 -3.23 2.33 -16.57
C ASN A 91 -1.94 2.57 -17.36
N SER A 92 -0.80 2.13 -16.82
CA SER A 92 0.51 2.25 -17.48
C SER A 92 0.59 1.36 -18.73
N VAL A 93 0.26 0.07 -18.59
CA VAL A 93 0.24 -0.89 -19.69
C VAL A 93 -0.74 -0.44 -20.78
N ASN A 94 -1.90 0.07 -20.39
CA ASN A 94 -2.95 0.50 -21.31
C ASN A 94 -2.58 1.74 -22.15
N GLN A 95 -1.46 2.42 -21.84
CA GLN A 95 -0.90 3.47 -22.72
C GLN A 95 -0.17 2.90 -23.94
N VAL A 96 0.33 1.67 -23.87
CA VAL A 96 1.22 1.09 -24.89
C VAL A 96 0.62 -0.12 -25.61
N VAL A 97 -0.22 -0.89 -24.93
CA VAL A 97 -0.96 -2.04 -25.48
C VAL A 97 -2.33 -2.13 -24.83
N ARG A 98 -3.32 -2.76 -25.48
CA ARG A 98 -4.64 -2.92 -24.85
C ARG A 98 -4.57 -3.90 -23.68
N CYS A 99 -4.67 -3.38 -22.46
CA CYS A 99 -4.71 -4.17 -21.24
C CYS A 99 -6.15 -4.58 -20.93
N LEU A 100 -6.34 -5.85 -20.57
CA LEU A 100 -7.65 -6.41 -20.22
C LEU A 100 -7.82 -6.54 -18.70
N ASP A 101 -6.76 -6.96 -18.01
CA ASP A 101 -6.80 -7.14 -16.56
C ASP A 101 -5.38 -7.18 -15.97
N VAL A 102 -5.27 -6.92 -14.67
CA VAL A 102 -4.04 -7.04 -13.89
C VAL A 102 -4.33 -7.68 -12.55
N ASN A 103 -3.53 -8.70 -12.20
CA ASN A 103 -3.54 -9.29 -10.87
C ASN A 103 -2.16 -9.20 -10.21
N VAL A 104 -2.08 -8.59 -9.04
CA VAL A 104 -0.91 -8.66 -8.16
C VAL A 104 -1.04 -9.94 -7.32
N SER A 105 -0.26 -10.95 -7.69
CA SER A 105 -0.49 -12.31 -7.21
C SER A 105 -0.04 -12.54 -5.75
N PRO A 106 -0.76 -13.37 -4.97
CA PRO A 106 -0.34 -13.77 -3.63
C PRO A 106 1.02 -14.48 -3.59
N GLY A 107 1.40 -15.19 -4.65
CA GLY A 107 2.69 -15.88 -4.76
C GLY A 107 3.91 -14.94 -4.71
N GLY A 108 3.73 -13.66 -5.08
CA GLY A 108 4.73 -12.60 -4.91
C GLY A 108 4.54 -11.79 -3.64
N SER A 109 3.95 -12.37 -2.59
CA SER A 109 3.54 -11.67 -1.36
C SER A 109 2.55 -10.53 -1.60
N SER A 110 1.75 -10.60 -2.66
CA SER A 110 0.84 -9.53 -3.09
C SER A 110 1.54 -8.18 -3.30
N TRP A 111 2.77 -8.20 -3.82
CA TRP A 111 3.54 -6.99 -4.10
C TRP A 111 4.55 -7.19 -5.24
N LEU A 112 5.30 -8.28 -5.22
CA LEU A 112 6.46 -8.46 -6.10
C LEU A 112 6.12 -9.06 -7.46
N HIS A 113 4.96 -9.72 -7.62
CA HIS A 113 4.59 -10.40 -8.85
C HIS A 113 3.28 -9.84 -9.42
N ALA A 114 3.30 -9.43 -10.69
CA ALA A 114 2.12 -9.01 -11.42
C ALA A 114 1.85 -9.93 -12.61
N ILE A 115 0.59 -10.25 -12.84
CA ILE A 115 0.08 -10.94 -14.02
C ILE A 115 -0.73 -9.92 -14.80
N VAL A 116 -0.41 -9.74 -16.08
CA VAL A 116 -1.01 -8.74 -16.95
C VAL A 116 -1.62 -9.44 -18.14
N GLN A 117 -2.93 -9.31 -18.28
CA GLN A 117 -3.66 -9.84 -19.42
C GLN A 117 -3.75 -8.76 -20.52
N ILE A 118 -3.39 -9.10 -21.75
CA ILE A 118 -3.42 -8.18 -22.88
C ILE A 118 -4.17 -8.75 -24.08
N GLU A 119 -4.73 -7.88 -24.91
CA GLU A 119 -5.21 -8.25 -26.25
C GLU A 119 -4.10 -8.03 -27.28
N LYS A 120 -3.21 -9.01 -27.41
CA LYS A 120 -2.04 -8.96 -28.30
C LYS A 120 -2.43 -8.74 -29.77
N GLN A 121 -1.80 -7.75 -30.40
CA GLN A 121 -1.90 -7.41 -31.83
C GLN A 121 -0.55 -7.56 -32.55
N ASP A 122 0.55 -7.22 -31.87
CA ASP A 122 1.90 -7.23 -32.44
C ASP A 122 2.84 -8.20 -31.68
N PRO A 123 3.90 -8.73 -32.34
CA PRO A 123 4.91 -9.56 -31.67
C PRO A 123 5.58 -8.88 -30.47
N GLU A 124 5.75 -7.55 -30.51
CA GLU A 124 6.44 -6.75 -29.49
C GLU A 124 5.58 -6.39 -28.27
N ASP A 125 4.27 -6.65 -28.31
CA ASP A 125 3.33 -6.24 -27.25
C ASP A 125 3.69 -6.78 -25.88
N GLY A 126 4.17 -8.02 -25.82
CA GLY A 126 4.58 -8.63 -24.57
C GLY A 126 5.70 -7.85 -23.89
N MET A 127 6.71 -7.42 -24.65
CA MET A 127 7.83 -6.66 -24.11
C MET A 127 7.42 -5.24 -23.70
N ARG A 128 6.59 -4.59 -24.52
CA ARG A 128 6.03 -3.26 -24.19
C ARG A 128 5.21 -3.30 -22.91
N ALA A 129 4.36 -4.32 -22.76
CA ALA A 129 3.54 -4.52 -21.57
C ALA A 129 4.40 -4.74 -20.32
N ILE A 130 5.46 -5.57 -20.41
CA ILE A 130 6.37 -5.82 -19.28
C ILE A 130 7.04 -4.52 -18.82
N GLN A 131 7.58 -3.72 -19.75
CA GLN A 131 8.24 -2.46 -19.42
C GLN A 131 7.27 -1.48 -18.75
N ALA A 132 6.09 -1.28 -19.34
CA ALA A 132 5.07 -0.40 -18.78
C ALA A 132 4.55 -0.90 -17.42
N ALA A 133 4.47 -2.21 -17.20
CA ALA A 133 4.08 -2.78 -15.91
C ALA A 133 5.10 -2.47 -14.81
N PHE A 134 6.40 -2.55 -15.09
CA PHE A 134 7.45 -2.14 -14.14
C PHE A 134 7.42 -0.64 -13.85
N GLU A 135 7.03 0.20 -14.81
CA GLU A 135 6.81 1.63 -14.57
C GLU A 135 5.57 1.88 -13.69
N GLY A 136 4.50 1.11 -13.91
CA GLY A 136 3.27 1.19 -13.11
C GLY A 136 3.43 0.65 -11.69
N HIS A 137 4.39 -0.24 -11.46
CA HIS A 137 4.79 -0.70 -10.14
C HIS A 137 6.29 -1.04 -10.06
N SER A 138 7.09 -0.08 -9.65
CA SER A 138 8.56 -0.18 -9.60
C SER A 138 9.13 -1.19 -8.61
N SER A 139 8.33 -1.74 -7.68
CA SER A 139 8.77 -2.79 -6.76
C SER A 139 8.53 -4.20 -7.28
N CYS A 140 7.80 -4.36 -8.39
CA CYS A 140 7.66 -5.67 -9.03
C CYS A 140 9.04 -6.24 -9.37
N LYS A 141 9.15 -7.56 -9.20
CA LYS A 141 10.33 -8.37 -9.55
C LYS A 141 10.05 -9.30 -10.70
N HIS A 142 8.81 -9.75 -10.85
CA HIS A 142 8.38 -10.57 -11.97
C HIS A 142 7.06 -10.05 -12.54
N VAL A 143 7.00 -9.94 -13.86
CA VAL A 143 5.78 -9.63 -14.60
C VAL A 143 5.53 -10.77 -15.57
N PHE A 144 4.33 -11.34 -15.51
CA PHE A 144 3.85 -12.37 -16.43
C PHE A 144 2.85 -11.72 -17.37
N VAL A 145 3.09 -11.80 -18.68
CA VAL A 145 2.11 -11.33 -19.68
C VAL A 145 1.43 -12.54 -20.28
N VAL A 146 0.10 -12.51 -20.30
CA VAL A 146 -0.75 -13.57 -20.84
C VAL A 146 -1.72 -13.00 -21.88
N ASP A 147 -2.12 -13.85 -22.82
CA ASP A 147 -3.16 -13.51 -23.79
C ASP A 147 -4.56 -13.52 -23.14
N LYS A 148 -5.56 -13.05 -23.90
CA LYS A 148 -6.98 -13.00 -23.50
C LYS A 148 -7.60 -14.35 -23.14
#